data_AF-A0A1R1J2D0-F1
#
_entry.id   AF-A0A1R1J2D0-F1
#
_cell.length_a   1.000
_cell.length_b   1.000
_cell.length_c   1.000
_cell.angle_alpha   90.00
_cell.angle_beta   90.00
_cell.angle_gamma   90.00
#
_symmetry.space_group_name_H-M   'P 1'
#
loop_
_entity.id
_entity.type
_entity.pdbx_description
1 polymer ?
#
loop_
_entity_poly.entity_id
_entity_poly.type
_entity_poly.pdbx_seq_one_letter_code
_entity_poly.pdbx_strand_id
1 'polypeptide(L)' 'MASKQVSKKKYLKILNKRLRAQPDAPAGASFVFYPPGAKAKHATGVVSSEPGSKHDLAMMAAIQRKAAEEFIVTDARAK' A
#
# COMPACT_ATOMS: atom_id res chain seq x y z
N MET A 1 3.02 19.63 -5.66
CA MET A 1 2.64 18.26 -6.11
C MET A 1 1.11 18.18 -6.03
N ALA A 2 0.42 17.96 -7.15
CA ALA A 2 -1.04 17.86 -7.15
C ALA A 2 -1.46 16.49 -6.61
N SER A 3 -2.18 16.47 -5.48
CA SER A 3 -2.69 15.26 -4.86
C SER A 3 -3.76 14.63 -5.78
N LYS A 4 -3.49 13.44 -6.29
CA LYS A 4 -4.42 12.73 -7.19
C LYS A 4 -5.49 12.04 -6.37
N GLN A 5 -6.75 12.42 -6.59
CA GLN A 5 -7.87 11.71 -5.99
C GLN A 5 -8.03 10.35 -6.66
N VAL A 6 -8.01 9.28 -5.86
CA VAL A 6 -8.16 7.91 -6.32
C VAL A 6 -9.09 7.16 -5.38
N SER A 7 -9.88 6.23 -5.94
CA SER A 7 -10.68 5.34 -5.12
C SER A 7 -9.78 4.43 -4.27
N LYS A 8 -10.27 4.03 -3.10
CA LYS A 8 -9.55 3.11 -2.18
C LYS A 8 -8.97 1.88 -2.87
N LYS A 9 -9.74 1.25 -3.75
CA LYS A 9 -9.27 0.10 -4.56
C LYS A 9 -8.09 0.46 -5.47
N LYS A 10 -8.13 1.62 -6.12
CA LYS A 10 -7.07 2.08 -7.03
C LYS A 10 -5.83 2.48 -6.26
N TYR A 11 -5.98 3.18 -5.13
CA TYR A 11 -4.90 3.50 -4.21
C TYR A 11 -4.15 2.24 -3.75
N LEU A 12 -4.88 1.27 -3.20
CA LEU A 12 -4.29 0.03 -2.67
C LEU A 12 -3.58 -0.79 -3.76
N LYS A 13 -4.10 -0.80 -4.99
CA LYS A 13 -3.41 -1.41 -6.15
C LYS A 13 -2.11 -0.70 -6.49
N ILE A 14 -2.12 0.64 -6.55
CA ILE A 14 -0.91 1.43 -6.85
C ILE A 14 0.13 1.22 -5.75
N LEU A 15 -0.29 1.26 -4.50
CA LEU A 15 0.59 1.08 -3.35
C LEU A 15 1.26 -0.31 -3.37
N ASN A 16 0.48 -1.38 -3.56
CA ASN A 16 1.03 -2.73 -3.67
C ASN A 16 1.99 -2.86 -4.88
N LYS A 17 1.65 -2.25 -6.03
CA LYS A 17 2.54 -2.24 -7.19
C LYS A 17 3.85 -1.50 -6.91
N ARG A 18 3.81 -0.35 -6.22
CA ARG A 18 5.01 0.43 -5.85
C ARG A 18 5.88 -0.32 -4.85
N LEU A 19 5.27 -0.97 -3.87
CA LEU A 19 5.96 -1.79 -2.89
C LEU A 19 6.67 -2.99 -3.56
N ARG A 20 6.02 -3.66 -4.50
CA ARG A 20 6.63 -4.75 -5.30
C ARG A 20 7.69 -4.27 -6.29
N ALA A 21 7.58 -3.03 -6.75
CA ALA A 21 8.53 -2.44 -7.70
C ALA A 21 9.76 -1.83 -7.01
N GLN A 22 9.82 -1.83 -5.68
CA GLN A 22 11.01 -1.38 -4.96
C GLN A 22 12.14 -2.41 -5.12
N PRO A 23 13.29 -2.04 -5.69
CA PRO A 23 14.44 -2.92 -5.78
C PRO A 23 15.02 -3.28 -4.40
N ASP A 24 14.80 -2.43 -3.39
CA ASP A 24 15.20 -2.66 -2.00
C ASP A 24 14.21 -3.54 -1.23
N ALA A 25 13.12 -3.98 -1.86
CA ALA A 25 12.24 -4.96 -1.24
C ALA A 25 12.96 -6.31 -1.16
N PRO A 26 13.09 -6.91 0.04
CA PRO A 26 13.77 -8.18 0.17
C PRO A 26 13.01 -9.24 -0.64
N ALA A 27 13.74 -10.15 -1.27
CA ALA A 27 13.21 -11.15 -2.19
C ALA A 27 12.13 -12.10 -1.58
N GLY A 28 11.90 -12.04 -0.27
CA GLY A 28 10.82 -12.74 0.45
C GLY A 28 9.66 -11.87 0.95
N ALA A 29 9.74 -10.53 0.90
CA ALA A 29 8.66 -9.66 1.38
C ALA A 29 7.48 -9.67 0.40
N SER A 30 6.48 -10.50 0.69
CA SER A 30 5.21 -10.47 0.00
C SER A 30 4.30 -9.40 0.59
N PHE A 31 4.16 -8.28 -0.12
CA PHE A 31 3.17 -7.26 0.25
C PHE A 31 1.75 -7.74 -0.07
N VAL A 32 0.92 -7.80 0.95
CA VAL A 32 -0.46 -8.28 0.91
C VAL A 32 -1.41 -7.23 1.47
N PHE A 33 -2.67 -7.29 1.06
CA PHE A 33 -3.69 -6.44 1.65
C PHE A 33 -3.95 -6.82 3.11
N TYR A 34 -4.21 -5.82 3.96
CA TYR A 34 -4.57 -6.00 5.36
C TYR A 34 -6.10 -5.92 5.55
N PRO A 35 -6.72 -6.82 6.34
CA PRO A 35 -6.13 -7.99 6.98
C PRO A 35 -5.61 -9.02 5.95
N PRO A 36 -4.55 -9.81 6.26
CA PRO A 36 -3.98 -10.78 5.33
C PRO A 36 -5.07 -11.68 4.72
N GLY A 37 -5.09 -11.80 3.39
CA GLY A 37 -6.15 -12.51 2.65
C GLY A 37 -7.32 -11.63 2.21
N ALA A 38 -7.40 -10.38 2.66
CA ALA A 38 -8.41 -9.44 2.18
C ALA A 38 -8.22 -9.11 0.70
N LYS A 39 -9.33 -9.02 -0.04
CA LYS A 39 -9.31 -8.45 -1.39
C LYS A 39 -9.23 -6.93 -1.29
N ALA A 40 -8.68 -6.26 -2.31
CA ALA A 40 -8.57 -4.80 -2.38
C ALA A 40 -9.88 -4.01 -2.09
N LYS A 41 -11.05 -4.66 -2.19
CA LYS A 41 -12.36 -4.09 -1.83
C LYS A 41 -12.63 -4.01 -0.32
N HIS A 42 -12.10 -4.95 0.47
CA HIS A 42 -12.29 -5.03 1.93
C HIS A 42 -11.02 -4.71 2.70
N ALA A 43 -9.90 -4.59 1.99
CA ALA A 43 -8.62 -4.21 2.55
C ALA A 43 -8.68 -2.80 3.15
N THR A 44 -8.11 -2.62 4.33
CA THR A 44 -7.93 -1.31 4.95
C THR A 44 -6.53 -0.74 4.69
N GLY A 45 -5.58 -1.59 4.31
CA GLY A 45 -4.21 -1.19 3.98
C GLY A 45 -3.45 -2.27 3.21
N VAL A 46 -2.14 -2.09 3.09
CA VAL A 46 -1.20 -3.11 2.61
C VAL A 46 -0.14 -3.29 3.68
N VAL A 47 0.15 -4.54 4.02
CA VAL A 47 1.15 -4.96 5.01
C VAL A 47 2.12 -5.97 4.38
N SER A 48 3.26 -6.19 5.02
CA SER A 48 4.09 -7.35 4.72
C SER A 48 3.42 -8.62 5.24
N SER A 49 3.46 -9.72 4.48
CA SER A 49 2.96 -11.03 4.90
C SER A 49 3.81 -11.67 5.98
N GLU A 50 5.11 -11.35 6.00
CA GLU A 50 6.05 -11.84 7.00
C GLU A 50 6.44 -10.71 7.96
N PRO A 51 6.82 -11.03 9.21
CA PRO A 51 7.43 -10.07 10.13
C PRO A 51 8.74 -9.56 9.49
N GLY A 52 8.61 -8.45 8.76
CA GLY A 52 9.72 -7.83 8.06
C GLY A 52 10.76 -7.33 9.04
N SER A 53 12.00 -7.27 8.58
CA SER A 53 13.08 -6.62 9.30
C SER A 53 12.72 -5.14 9.57
N LYS A 54 13.37 -4.50 10.56
CA LYS A 54 13.15 -3.06 10.85
C LYS A 54 13.32 -2.18 9.60
N HIS A 55 14.21 -2.58 8.69
CA HIS A 55 14.45 -1.93 7.42
C HIS A 55 13.21 -1.98 6.50
N ASP A 56 12.54 -3.13 6.43
CA ASP A 56 11.35 -3.33 5.58
C ASP A 56 10.16 -2.52 6.07
N LEU A 57 9.97 -2.45 7.39
CA LEU A 57 8.94 -1.63 8.01
C LEU A 57 9.19 -0.13 7.76
N ALA A 58 10.44 0.32 7.84
CA ALA A 58 10.81 1.71 7.55
C ALA A 58 10.58 2.06 6.07
N MET A 59 10.99 1.18 5.16
CA MET A 59 10.74 1.33 3.72
C MET A 59 9.24 1.38 3.42
N MET A 60 8.45 0.46 3.98
CA MET A 60 6.99 0.47 3.87
C MET A 60 6.39 1.79 4.34
N ALA A 61 6.79 2.26 5.52
CA ALA A 61 6.29 3.51 6.09
C ALA A 61 6.63 4.71 5.19
N ALA A 62 7.84 4.77 4.63
CA ALA A 62 8.25 5.82 3.70
C ALA A 62 7.41 5.81 2.41
N ILE A 63 7.13 4.63 1.85
CA ILE A 63 6.34 4.49 0.62
C ILE A 63 4.87 4.80 0.87
N GLN A 64 4.32 4.35 2.00
CA GLN A 64 2.96 4.68 2.42
C GLN A 64 2.81 6.18 2.63
N ARG A 65 3.77 6.83 3.30
CA ARG A 65 3.79 8.28 3.49
C ARG A 65 3.83 9.03 2.16
N LYS A 66 4.76 8.67 1.27
CA LYS A 66 4.88 9.29 -0.07
C LYS A 66 3.60 9.08 -0.89
N ALA A 67 2.98 7.91 -0.78
CA ALA A 67 1.71 7.64 -1.45
C ALA A 67 0.55 8.42 -0.83
N ALA A 68 0.51 8.62 0.50
CA ALA A 68 -0.52 9.45 1.15
C ALA A 68 -0.37 10.94 0.81
N GLU A 69 0.85 11.42 0.59
CA GLU A 69 1.12 12.78 0.10
C GLU A 69 0.70 12.95 -1.38
N GLU A 70 0.88 11.91 -2.20
CA GLU A 70 0.57 11.96 -3.64
C GLU A 70 -0.89 11.62 -3.96
N PHE A 71 -1.56 10.84 -3.12
CA PHE A 71 -2.91 10.34 -3.37
C PHE A 71 -3.86 10.67 -2.23
N ILE A 72 -4.97 11.32 -2.58
CA ILE A 72 -6.11 11.47 -1.68
C ILE A 72 -7.06 10.30 -1.92
N VAL A 73 -7.22 9.44 -0.92
CA VAL A 73 -8.16 8.32 -0.98
C VAL A 73 -9.56 8.86 -0.73
N THR A 74 -10.34 9.04 -1.78
CA THR A 74 -11.75 9.34 -1.64
C THR A 74 -12.51 8.02 -1.54
N ASP A 75 -13.07 7.76 -0.35
CA ASP A 75 -14.04 6.70 -0.15
C ASP A 75 -15.34 7.16 -0.83
N ALA A 76 -15.38 7.06 -2.16
CA ALA A 76 -16.66 7.05 -2.85
C ALA A 76 -17.34 5.72 -2.48
N ARG A 77 -17.89 5.67 -1.26
CA ARG A 77 -19.13 4.94 -1.00
C ARG A 77 -20.15 5.51 -1.97
N ALA A 78 -20.17 4.96 -3.18
CA ALA A 78 -21.38 4.98 -3.96
C ALA A 78 -22.40 4.23 -3.11
N LYS A 79 -23.38 5.01 -2.63
CA LYS A 79 -24.70 4.66 -2.09
C LYS A 79 -24.96 3.20 -1.76
#